data_AF-A0A2T6AV27-F1
#
_entry.id   AF-A0A2T6AV27-F1
#
_cell.length_a   1.000
_cell.length_b   1.000
_cell.length_c   1.000
_cell.angle_alpha   90.00
_cell.angle_beta   90.00
_cell.angle_gamma   90.00
#
_symmetry.space_group_name_H-M   'P 1'
#
loop_
_entity.id
_entity.type
_entity.pdbx_description
1 polymer ?
#
loop_
_entity_poly.entity_id
_entity_poly.type
_entity_poly.pdbx_seq_one_letter_code
_entity_poly.pdbx_strand_id
1 'polypeptide(L)' 'MTQPSAAQAASDKTYAPSDEIVRNAHVDAARYEELYKQSVEDPEGFWGEQAKRL' A
#
# COMPACT_ATOMS: atom_id res chain seq x y z
N MET A 1 -25.30 -13.95 -17.70
CA MET A 1 -24.02 -13.32 -17.35
C MET A 1 -24.13 -12.82 -15.92
N THR A 2 -23.74 -13.64 -14.94
CA THR A 2 -23.66 -13.24 -13.53
C THR A 2 -22.27 -13.64 -13.05
N GLN A 3 -21.41 -12.66 -12.81
CA GLN A 3 -20.16 -12.91 -12.10
C GLN A 3 -20.48 -13.03 -10.60
N PRO A 4 -20.06 -14.10 -9.90
CA PRO A 4 -20.04 -14.09 -8.45
C PRO A 4 -18.88 -13.19 -7.98
N SER A 5 -19.23 -12.17 -7.20
CA SER A 5 -18.29 -11.30 -6.50
C SER A 5 -17.36 -12.16 -5.63
N ALA A 6 -16.07 -12.18 -5.96
CA ALA A 6 -15.05 -12.90 -5.20
C ALA A 6 -14.76 -12.14 -3.90
N ALA A 7 -15.62 -12.31 -2.91
CA ALA A 7 -15.38 -11.95 -1.53
C ALA A 7 -15.68 -13.17 -0.66
N GLN A 8 -14.80 -14.17 -0.70
CA GLN A 8 -14.87 -15.29 0.24
C GLN A 8 -13.50 -15.59 0.85
N ALA A 9 -13.44 -15.34 2.16
CA ALA A 9 -12.56 -15.96 3.16
C ALA A 9 -11.03 -15.78 2.98
N ALA A 10 -10.51 -14.64 3.48
CA ALA A 10 -9.11 -14.51 3.83
C ALA A 10 -8.79 -15.45 5.02
N SER A 11 -8.43 -16.68 4.69
CA SER A 11 -7.68 -17.57 5.57
C SER A 11 -6.30 -16.93 5.79
N ASP A 12 -5.81 -16.90 7.02
CA ASP A 12 -4.54 -16.28 7.46
C ASP A 12 -3.30 -16.93 6.79
N LYS A 13 -3.19 -16.77 5.47
CA LYS A 13 -2.03 -17.14 4.66
C LYS A 13 -1.35 -15.83 4.32
N THR A 14 -0.41 -15.42 5.16
CA THR A 14 0.49 -14.31 4.84
C THR A 14 1.35 -14.74 3.65
N TYR A 15 1.00 -14.27 2.46
CA TYR A 15 1.82 -14.46 1.28
C TYR A 15 2.87 -13.35 1.26
N ALA A 16 4.07 -13.67 1.77
CA ALA A 16 5.19 -12.77 1.62
C ALA A 16 5.44 -12.54 0.11
N PRO A 17 5.60 -11.27 -0.34
CA PRO A 17 5.95 -11.00 -1.72
C PRO A 17 7.29 -11.65 -2.06
N SER A 18 7.41 -12.17 -3.28
CA SER A 18 8.68 -12.71 -3.78
C SER A 18 9.80 -11.67 -3.69
N ASP A 19 11.04 -12.09 -3.50
CA ASP A 19 12.21 -11.20 -3.35
C ASP A 19 12.34 -10.20 -4.50
N GLU A 20 11.96 -10.58 -5.73
CA GLU A 20 11.92 -9.69 -6.90
C GLU A 20 10.96 -8.50 -6.72
N ILE A 21 9.82 -8.70 -6.05
CA ILE A 21 8.86 -7.63 -5.75
C ILE A 21 9.39 -6.74 -4.63
N VAL A 22 10.01 -7.32 -3.60
CA VAL A 22 10.61 -6.55 -2.51
C VAL A 22 11.73 -5.65 -3.04
N ARG A 23 12.59 -6.15 -3.94
CA ARG A 23 13.69 -5.37 -4.52
C ARG A 23 13.25 -4.25 -5.47
N ASN A 24 12.14 -4.43 -6.17
CA ASN A 24 11.57 -3.40 -7.04
C ASN A 24 10.54 -2.52 -6.33
N ALA A 25 10.27 -2.77 -5.04
CA ALA A 25 9.32 -1.98 -4.29
C ALA A 25 9.85 -0.55 -4.14
N HIS A 26 9.04 0.44 -4.52
CA HIS A 26 9.36 1.85 -4.31
C HIS A 26 9.24 2.27 -2.83
N VAL A 27 8.71 1.38 -1.99
CA VAL A 27 8.42 1.61 -0.58
C VAL A 27 8.68 0.33 0.20
N ASP A 28 9.59 0.41 1.18
CA ASP A 28 9.82 -0.63 2.20
C ASP A 28 8.87 -0.49 3.39
N ALA A 29 8.79 -1.51 4.24
CA ALA A 29 7.94 -1.50 5.44
C ALA A 29 8.21 -0.26 6.34
N ALA A 30 9.47 0.05 6.62
CA ALA A 30 9.84 1.22 7.42
C ALA A 30 9.45 2.54 6.74
N ARG A 31 9.60 2.60 5.41
CA ARG A 31 9.20 3.78 4.62
C ARG A 31 7.69 3.94 4.59
N TYR A 32 6.96 2.84 4.51
CA TYR A 32 5.50 2.84 4.58
C TYR A 32 5.02 3.37 5.94
N GLU A 33 5.62 2.94 7.05
CA GLU A 33 5.27 3.45 8.38
C GLU A 33 5.51 4.96 8.49
N GLU A 34 6.64 5.46 7.98
CA GLU A 34 6.95 6.89 7.99
C GLU A 34 5.96 7.69 7.13
N LEU A 35 5.69 7.23 5.91
CA LEU A 35 4.70 7.83 5.00
C LEU A 35 3.28 7.78 5.59
N TYR A 36 2.92 6.67 6.23
CA TYR A 36 1.62 6.51 6.89
C TYR A 36 1.49 7.48 8.05
N LYS A 37 2.50 7.55 8.91
CA LYS A 37 2.53 8.50 10.02
C LYS A 37 2.42 9.94 9.52
N GLN A 38 3.13 10.29 8.46
CA GLN A 38 3.07 11.61 7.83
C GLN A 38 1.69 11.89 7.20
N SER A 39 1.06 10.88 6.59
CA SER A 39 -0.31 10.97 6.06
C SER A 39 -1.38 11.17 7.16
N VAL A 40 -1.12 10.66 8.37
CA VAL A 40 -2.01 10.79 9.53
C VAL A 40 -1.78 12.12 10.27
N GLU A 41 -0.53 12.54 10.43
CA GLU A 41 -0.17 13.76 11.15
C GLU A 41 -0.35 15.03 10.31
N ASP A 42 -0.05 14.97 9.01
CA ASP A 42 -0.16 16.09 8.07
C ASP A 42 -0.76 15.63 6.71
N PRO A 43 -2.07 15.34 6.67
CA PRO A 43 -2.72 14.83 5.47
C PRO A 43 -2.68 15.86 4.33
N GLU A 44 -2.86 17.15 4.61
CA GLU A 44 -2.94 18.19 3.58
C GLU A 44 -1.59 18.40 2.87
N GLY A 45 -0.47 18.46 3.59
CA GLY A 45 0.85 18.58 2.99
C GLY A 45 1.30 17.28 2.31
N PHE A 46 0.99 16.11 2.89
CA PHE A 46 1.26 14.83 2.25
C PHE A 46 0.54 14.70 0.90
N TRP A 47 -0.78 14.90 0.87
CA TRP A 47 -1.55 14.80 -0.38
C TRP A 47 -1.23 15.94 -1.35
N GLY A 48 -0.90 17.14 -0.88
CA GLY A 48 -0.45 18.24 -1.73
C GLY A 48 0.86 17.94 -2.48
N GLU A 49 1.84 17.32 -1.81
CA GLU A 49 3.10 16.90 -2.44
C GLU A 49 2.91 15.66 -3.35
N GLN A 50 2.04 14.72 -2.97
CA GLN A 50 1.69 13.59 -3.85
C GLN A 50 0.91 14.05 -5.09
N ALA A 51 0.05 15.06 -4.98
CA ALA A 51 -0.72 15.62 -6.10
C ALA A 51 0.15 16.39 -7.10
N LYS A 52 1.29 16.95 -6.67
CA LYS A 52 2.26 17.63 -7.55
C LYS A 52 3.09 16.66 -8.42
N ARG A 53 3.04 15.34 -8.14
CA ARG A 53 3.72 14.32 -8.97
C ARG A 53 2.92 13.88 -10.20
N LEU A 54 1.75 14.48 -10.44
CA LEU A 54 1.01 14.42 -11.71
C LEU A 54 1.59 15.40 -12.73
#